data_AF-A0AAV4LF57-F1
#
_entry.id   AF-A0AAV4LF57-F1
#
_cell.length_a   1.000
_cell.length_b   1.000
_cell.length_c   1.000
_cell.angle_alpha   90.00
_cell.angle_beta   90.00
_cell.angle_gamma   90.00
#
_symmetry.space_group_name_H-M   'P 1'
#
loop_
_entity.id
_entity.type
_entity.pdbx_description
1 polymer ?
#
loop_
_entity_poly.entity_id
_entity_poly.type
_entity_poly.pdbx_seq_one_letter_code
_entity_poly.pdbx_strand_id
1 'polypeptide(L)'
;MVTFSKEETLPARSLRTLSQKELLELLSRHEKLGLIVNDELKIVMLEVETLEAMVKRIRELEDLVEDMELAKTLGDRVHALNTEWEAKPEVISYVDWFLQGTIHEKGRSAE
;
A
#
# COMPACT_ATOMS: atom_id res chain seq x y z
N MET A 1 -16.67 -5.05 -4.49
CA MET A 1 -17.73 -4.15 -3.95
C MET A 1 -17.93 -4.56 -2.50
N VAL A 2 -17.83 -3.63 -1.54
CA VAL A 2 -18.07 -3.98 -0.12
C VAL A 2 -19.57 -4.23 0.02
N THR A 3 -19.96 -5.49 0.13
CA THR A 3 -21.37 -5.88 0.26
C THR A 3 -21.75 -5.77 1.74
N PHE A 4 -22.76 -4.96 2.04
CA PHE A 4 -23.37 -4.89 3.36
C PHE A 4 -24.62 -5.76 3.38
N SER A 5 -24.78 -6.57 4.41
CA SER A 5 -26.03 -7.24 4.72
C SER A 5 -27.03 -6.25 5.34
N LYS A 6 -28.32 -6.60 5.35
CA LYS A 6 -29.36 -5.73 5.93
C LYS A 6 -29.10 -5.40 7.40
N GLU A 7 -28.54 -6.36 8.15
CA GLU A 7 -28.21 -6.21 9.57
C GLU A 7 -27.00 -5.29 9.80
N GLU A 8 -26.09 -5.22 8.82
CA GLU A 8 -24.96 -4.29 8.83
C GLU A 8 -25.34 -2.90 8.30
N THR A 9 -26.62 -2.61 8.02
CA THR A 9 -27.06 -1.29 7.53
C THR A 9 -28.10 -0.66 8.42
N LEU A 10 -27.95 0.63 8.67
CA LEU A 10 -28.95 1.42 9.37
C LEU A 10 -29.20 2.78 8.68
N PRO A 11 -30.43 3.30 8.72
CA PRO A 11 -30.69 4.68 8.34
C PRO A 11 -29.90 5.63 9.23
N ALA A 12 -29.26 6.65 8.66
CA ALA A 12 -28.50 7.63 9.45
C ALA A 12 -29.35 8.36 10.50
N ARG A 13 -30.67 8.50 10.25
CA ARG A 13 -31.63 9.04 11.22
C ARG A 13 -31.73 8.21 12.51
N SER A 14 -31.49 6.90 12.45
CA SER A 14 -31.57 6.00 13.60
C SER A 14 -30.47 6.28 14.62
N LEU A 15 -29.35 6.88 14.22
CA LEU A 15 -28.28 7.29 15.14
C LEU A 15 -28.74 8.31 16.18
N ARG A 16 -29.79 9.09 15.91
CA ARG A 16 -30.32 10.07 16.88
C ARG A 16 -31.03 9.40 18.06
N THR A 17 -31.55 8.20 17.85
CA THR A 17 -32.35 7.47 18.84
C THR A 17 -31.60 6.29 19.43
N LEU A 18 -30.48 5.89 18.82
CA LEU A 18 -29.67 4.76 19.25
C LEU A 18 -28.85 5.15 20.48
N SER A 19 -28.88 4.33 21.52
CA SER A 19 -28.01 4.54 22.67
C SER A 19 -26.56 4.18 22.32
N GLN A 20 -25.61 4.77 23.06
CA GLN A 20 -24.19 4.43 22.88
C GLN A 20 -23.92 2.94 23.12
N LYS A 21 -24.61 2.33 24.08
CA LYS A 21 -24.48 0.91 24.39
C LYS A 21 -24.92 0.04 23.21
N GLU A 22 -26.10 0.32 22.64
CA GLU A 22 -26.60 -0.42 21.47
C GLU A 22 -25.69 -0.24 20.25
N LEU A 23 -25.11 0.95 20.08
CA LEU A 23 -24.19 1.21 18.96
C LEU A 23 -22.92 0.37 19.08
N LEU A 24 -22.36 0.29 20.28
CA LEU A 24 -21.20 -0.54 20.57
C LEU A 24 -21.52 -2.04 20.48
N GLU A 25 -22.71 -2.46 20.90
CA GLU A 25 -23.18 -3.84 20.69
C GLU A 25 -23.33 -4.18 19.20
N LEU A 26 -23.84 -3.25 18.40
CA LEU A 26 -23.92 -3.43 16.95
C LEU A 26 -22.54 -3.50 16.29
N LEU A 27 -21.59 -2.64 16.68
CA LEU A 27 -20.21 -2.66 16.16
C LEU A 27 -19.39 -3.87 16.61
N SER A 28 -19.62 -4.36 17.83
CA SER A 28 -18.96 -5.59 18.30
C SER A 28 -19.55 -6.84 17.67
N ARG A 29 -20.86 -6.84 17.36
CA ARG A 29 -21.52 -7.92 16.64
C ARG A 29 -21.22 -7.90 15.15
N HIS A 30 -21.09 -6.71 14.56
CA HIS A 30 -20.86 -6.49 13.15
C HIS A 30 -19.60 -5.65 12.98
N GLU A 31 -18.55 -6.21 12.37
CA GLU A 31 -17.24 -5.55 12.16
C GLU A 31 -17.33 -4.16 11.47
N LYS A 32 -18.43 -3.92 10.76
CA LYS A 32 -18.73 -2.65 10.09
C LYS A 32 -20.24 -2.40 10.08
N LEU A 33 -20.60 -1.12 10.07
CA LEU A 33 -21.97 -0.64 9.89
C LEU A 33 -22.01 0.38 8.75
N GLY A 34 -22.92 0.17 7.81
CA GLY A 34 -23.24 1.09 6.74
C GLY A 34 -24.38 2.03 7.14
N LEU A 35 -24.18 3.33 6.96
CA LEU A 35 -25.24 4.32 7.15
C LEU A 35 -25.85 4.75 5.81
N ILE A 36 -27.16 4.63 5.74
CA ILE A 36 -27.96 5.03 4.58
C ILE A 36 -28.44 6.47 4.77
N VAL A 37 -28.13 7.34 3.80
CA VAL A 37 -28.56 8.74 3.74
C VAL A 37 -29.19 8.95 2.36
N ASN A 38 -30.45 9.41 2.32
CA ASN A 38 -31.22 9.59 1.08
C ASN A 38 -31.21 8.33 0.19
N ASP A 39 -31.51 7.17 0.79
CA ASP A 39 -31.57 5.85 0.14
C ASP A 39 -30.24 5.35 -0.49
N GLU A 40 -29.13 6.02 -0.18
CA GLU A 40 -27.79 5.61 -0.62
C GLU A 40 -26.88 5.30 0.57
N LEU A 41 -26.04 4.28 0.44
CA LEU A 41 -24.96 4.01 1.38
C LEU A 41 -23.89 5.10 1.24
N LYS A 42 -23.73 5.93 2.28
CA LYS A 42 -22.81 7.08 2.25
C LYS A 42 -21.67 6.99 3.24
N ILE A 43 -21.87 6.30 4.36
CA ILE A 43 -20.91 6.29 5.46
C ILE A 43 -20.73 4.85 5.91
N VAL A 44 -19.49 4.51 6.27
CA VAL A 44 -19.16 3.26 6.94
C VAL A 44 -18.59 3.62 8.31
N MET A 45 -19.12 2.98 9.33
CA MET A 45 -18.64 3.06 10.71
C MET A 45 -18.01 1.73 11.06
N LEU A 46 -16.85 1.78 11.68
CA LEU A 46 -16.09 0.64 12.18
C LEU A 46 -15.30 1.10 13.40
N GLU A 47 -14.79 0.14 14.18
CA GLU A 47 -13.89 0.46 15.28
C GLU A 47 -12.59 1.07 14.78
N VAL A 48 -12.07 2.04 15.53
CA VAL A 48 -10.83 2.76 15.16
C VAL A 48 -9.66 1.79 15.03
N GLU A 49 -9.54 0.82 15.95
CA GLU A 49 -8.50 -0.21 15.91
C GLU A 49 -8.55 -1.03 14.61
N THR A 50 -9.77 -1.33 14.13
CA THR A 50 -9.97 -2.03 12.86
C THR A 50 -9.51 -1.18 11.68
N LEU A 51 -9.82 0.12 11.68
CA LEU A 51 -9.36 1.05 10.64
C LEU A 51 -7.83 1.15 10.63
N GLU A 52 -7.22 1.31 11.80
CA GLU A 52 -5.77 1.40 11.95
C GLU A 52 -5.07 0.12 11.47
N ALA A 53 -5.61 -1.05 11.81
CA ALA A 53 -5.11 -2.33 11.34
C ALA A 53 -5.18 -2.45 9.81
N MET A 54 -6.30 -2.03 9.20
CA MET A 54 -6.46 -2.03 7.74
C MET A 54 -5.45 -1.09 7.06
N VAL A 55 -5.30 0.13 7.56
CA VAL A 55 -4.32 1.11 7.02
C VAL A 55 -2.91 0.59 7.15
N LYS A 56 -2.55 0.02 8.30
CA LYS A 56 -1.25 -0.60 8.52
C LYS A 56 -1.01 -1.74 7.53
N ARG A 57 -2.00 -2.60 7.34
CA ARG A 57 -1.89 -3.74 6.44
C ARG A 57 -1.72 -3.32 4.97
N ILE A 58 -2.39 -2.24 4.55
CA ILE A 58 -2.20 -1.68 3.21
C ILE A 58 -0.75 -1.25 3.03
N ARG A 59 -0.17 -0.51 3.98
CA ARG A 59 1.23 -0.08 3.91
C ARG A 59 2.19 -1.26 3.83
N GLU A 60 2.02 -2.27 4.67
CA GLU A 60 2.84 -3.49 4.62
C GLU A 60 2.76 -4.21 3.27
N LEU A 61 1.60 -4.16 2.60
CA LEU A 61 1.43 -4.75 1.27
C LEU A 61 2.06 -3.88 0.18
N GLU A 62 1.99 -2.56 0.30
CA GLU A 62 2.66 -1.61 -0.59
C GLU A 62 4.19 -1.79 -0.51
N ASP A 63 4.73 -1.86 0.71
CA ASP A 63 6.16 -2.10 0.95
C ASP A 63 6.60 -3.45 0.33
N LEU A 64 5.80 -4.50 0.49
CA LEU A 64 6.09 -5.80 -0.10
C LEU A 64 6.07 -5.78 -1.63
N VAL A 65 5.14 -5.03 -2.24
CA VAL A 65 5.08 -4.86 -3.69
C VAL A 65 6.31 -4.12 -4.19
N GLU A 66 6.73 -3.04 -3.49
CA GLU A 66 7.94 -2.31 -3.82
C GLU A 66 9.18 -3.22 -3.73
N ASP A 67 9.32 -4.00 -2.67
CA ASP A 67 10.40 -4.98 -2.51
C ASP A 67 10.41 -6.01 -3.65
N MET A 68 9.23 -6.49 -4.06
CA MET A 68 9.11 -7.43 -5.17
C MET A 68 9.47 -6.79 -6.52
N GLU A 69 9.10 -5.54 -6.75
CA GLU A 69 9.45 -4.78 -7.96
C GLU A 69 10.95 -4.48 -8.01
N LEU A 70 11.55 -4.11 -6.88
CA LEU A 70 13.00 -3.94 -6.74
C LEU A 70 13.73 -5.26 -6.97
N ALA A 71 13.28 -6.36 -6.36
CA ALA A 71 13.85 -7.68 -6.57
C ALA A 71 13.73 -8.13 -8.03
N LYS A 72 12.63 -7.81 -8.71
CA LYS A 72 12.48 -8.09 -10.15
C LYS A 72 13.42 -7.24 -11.01
N THR A 73 13.57 -5.96 -10.69
CA THR A 73 14.34 -5.00 -11.50
C THR A 73 15.85 -5.14 -11.28
N LEU A 74 16.26 -5.43 -10.05
CA LEU A 74 17.65 -5.50 -9.63
C LEU A 74 18.14 -6.93 -9.39
N GLY A 75 17.25 -7.91 -9.20
CA GLY A 75 17.63 -9.31 -9.01
C GLY A 75 18.39 -9.87 -10.21
N ASP A 76 18.01 -9.48 -11.43
CA ASP A 76 18.75 -9.82 -12.65
C ASP A 76 20.15 -9.17 -12.65
N ARG A 77 20.29 -7.97 -12.06
CA ARG A 77 21.60 -7.29 -11.91
C ARG A 77 22.49 -7.93 -10.85
N VAL A 78 21.90 -8.54 -9.81
CA VAL A 78 22.65 -9.32 -8.79
C VAL A 78 23.22 -10.61 -9.40
N HIS A 79 22.47 -11.26 -10.30
CA HIS A 79 22.97 -12.42 -11.04
C HIS A 79 23.88 -12.07 -12.23
N ALA A 80 23.89 -10.82 -12.67
CA ALA A 80 24.81 -10.33 -13.71
C ALA A 80 26.27 -10.16 -13.23
N LEU A 81 26.58 -10.41 -11.95
CA LEU A 81 27.93 -10.40 -11.41
C LEU A 81 28.73 -11.66 -11.81
N ASN A 82 28.95 -11.81 -13.10
CA ASN A 82 30.24 -12.25 -13.64
C ASN A 82 31.04 -11.07 -14.20
N THR A 83 30.59 -9.83 -13.97
CA THR A 83 31.39 -8.63 -14.17
C THR A 83 32.32 -8.44 -12.98
N GLU A 84 33.62 -8.59 -13.24
CA GLU A 84 34.68 -8.14 -12.34
C GLU A 84 34.36 -6.71 -11.89
N TRP A 85 34.32 -6.50 -10.57
CA TRP A 85 34.21 -5.16 -10.02
C TRP A 85 35.40 -4.35 -10.51
N GLU A 86 35.20 -3.45 -11.47
CA GLU A 86 36.25 -2.54 -11.91
C GLU A 86 36.63 -1.66 -10.72
N ALA A 87 37.86 -1.85 -10.22
CA ALA A 87 38.38 -1.05 -9.14
C ALA A 87 38.38 0.42 -9.56
N LYS A 88 37.82 1.28 -8.71
CA LYS A 88 37.80 2.71 -8.95
C LYS A 88 39.22 3.23 -9.22
N PRO A 89 39.47 3.90 -10.35
CA PRO A 89 40.75 4.55 -10.60
C PRO A 89 41.05 5.63 -9.55
N GLU A 90 42.28 5.67 -9.03
CA GLU A 90 42.70 6.62 -7.99
C GLU A 90 42.57 8.10 -8.40
N VAL A 91 42.53 8.36 -9.72
CA VAL A 91 42.64 9.70 -10.32
C VAL A 91 41.30 10.44 -10.38
N ILE A 92 40.18 9.76 -10.10
CA ILE A 92 38.82 10.32 -10.29
C ILE A 92 38.07 10.36 -8.96
N SER A 93 37.22 11.36 -8.74
CA SER A 93 36.32 11.42 -7.59
C SER A 93 35.31 10.27 -7.63
N TYR A 94 34.88 9.78 -6.46
CA TYR A 94 33.86 8.73 -6.37
C TYR A 94 32.55 9.14 -7.06
N VAL A 95 32.19 10.43 -6.96
CA VAL A 95 30.95 10.97 -7.53
C VAL A 95 31.00 10.97 -9.06
N ASP A 96 32.11 11.42 -9.64
CA ASP A 96 32.28 11.47 -11.09
C ASP A 96 32.35 10.06 -11.70
N TRP A 97 32.98 9.12 -10.99
CA TRP A 97 33.04 7.71 -11.41
C TRP A 97 31.66 7.04 -11.41
N PHE A 98 30.84 7.27 -10.37
CA PHE A 98 29.49 6.72 -10.28
C PHE A 98 28.54 7.27 -11.36
N LEU A 99 28.66 8.56 -11.68
CA LEU A 99 27.88 9.20 -12.74
C LEU A 99 28.31 8.74 -14.14
N GLN A 100 29.57 8.39 -14.36
CA GLN A 100 30.04 7.82 -15.62
C GLN A 100 29.58 6.36 -15.81
N GLY A 101 29.56 5.55 -14.73
CA GLY A 101 29.14 4.14 -14.79
C GLY A 101 27.63 3.91 -15.01
N THR A 102 26.79 4.88 -14.64
CA THR A 102 25.32 4.80 -14.83
C THR A 102 24.84 5.33 -16.18
N ILE A 103 25.68 6.03 -16.95
CA ILE A 103 25.32 6.64 -18.24
C ILE A 103 25.63 5.72 -19.46
N HIS A 104 26.25 4.56 -19.26
CA HIS A 104 26.55 3.64 -20.37
C HIS A 104 25.37 2.78 -20.88
N GLU A 105 24.16 2.92 -20.32
CA GLU A 105 22.95 2.25 -20.86
C GLU A 105 22.28 3.02 -22.03
N LYS A 106 22.94 4.02 -22.63
CA LYS A 106 22.45 4.66 -23.87
C LYS A 106 23.45 4.58 -25.01
N GLY A 107 23.28 3.55 -25.84
CA GLY A 107 23.59 3.64 -27.27
C GLY A 107 24.51 2.56 -27.81
N ARG A 108 23.93 1.41 -28.19
CA ARG A 108 24.30 0.69 -29.42
C ARG A 108 23.24 -0.36 -29.78
N SER A 109 22.12 0.14 -30.32
CA SER A 109 21.52 -0.49 -31.50
C SER A 109 22.28 0.03 -32.73
N ALA A 110 22.39 -0.82 -33.76
CA ALA A 110 23.24 -0.73 -34.97
C ALA A 110 24.69 -1.18 -34.71
N GLU A 111 25.21 -2.25 -35.32
CA GLU A 111 24.92 -2.90 -36.62
C GLU A 111 24.96 -4.43 -36.52
#